data_AF-A0A6J5DZ02-F1
#
_entry.id   AF-A0A6J5DZ02-F1
#
_cell.length_a   1.000
_cell.length_b   1.000
_cell.length_c   1.000
_cell.angle_alpha   90.00
_cell.angle_beta   90.00
_cell.angle_gamma   90.00
#
_symmetry.space_group_name_H-M   'P 1'
#
loop_
_entity.id
_entity.type
_entity.pdbx_description
1 polymer ?
#
loop_
_entity_poly.entity_id
_entity_poly.type
_entity_poly.pdbx_seq_one_letter_code
_entity_poly.pdbx_strand_id
1 'polypeptide(L)'
;MAGKDTPALRALNTAIALCGGSRRELARRIAETGYRGVRAPISSQRIDNWINRDGAVPIEVAPFVAAAVDGKVSVYDLCPGYEGWQVLRALLLNEAGESSELQQERESA
;
A
#
# COMPACT_ATOMS: atom_id res chain seq x y z
N MET A 1 15.32 -14.37 -21.38
CA MET A 1 14.64 -13.12 -20.99
C MET A 1 15.22 -12.71 -19.65
N ALA A 2 16.03 -11.65 -19.60
CA ALA A 2 16.64 -11.18 -18.36
C ALA A 2 15.54 -10.63 -17.46
N GLY A 3 15.11 -11.42 -16.47
CA GLY A 3 14.21 -10.95 -15.43
C GLY A 3 14.89 -9.78 -14.73
N LYS A 4 14.34 -8.57 -14.87
CA LYS A 4 14.92 -7.38 -14.26
C LYS A 4 14.84 -7.56 -12.75
N ASP A 5 15.97 -7.89 -12.14
CA ASP A 5 16.17 -7.85 -10.69
C ASP A 5 16.15 -6.39 -10.23
N THR A 6 14.94 -5.82 -10.17
CA THR A 6 14.76 -4.44 -9.76
C THR A 6 14.81 -4.33 -8.24
N PRO A 7 15.27 -3.20 -7.68
CA PRO A 7 15.18 -2.93 -6.25
C PRO A 7 13.75 -3.16 -5.69
N ALA A 8 12.73 -2.77 -6.45
CA ALA A 8 11.32 -2.97 -6.11
C ALA A 8 10.92 -4.43 -6.01
N LEU A 9 11.34 -5.26 -6.98
CA LEU A 9 11.05 -6.68 -6.95
C LEU A 9 11.76 -7.36 -5.78
N ARG A 10 13.00 -6.96 -5.47
CA ARG A 10 13.73 -7.46 -4.29
C ARG A 10 13.06 -7.08 -2.98
N ALA A 11 12.59 -5.84 -2.88
CA ALA A 11 11.86 -5.35 -1.71
C ALA A 11 10.55 -6.13 -1.51
N LEU A 12 9.78 -6.33 -2.59
CA LEU A 12 8.55 -7.12 -2.55
C LEU A 12 8.82 -8.60 -2.19
N ASN A 13 9.86 -9.21 -2.76
CA ASN A 13 10.26 -10.57 -2.40
C ASN A 13 10.73 -10.68 -0.95
N THR A 14 11.41 -9.66 -0.43
CA THR A 14 11.81 -9.57 0.98
C THR A 14 10.57 -9.50 1.88
N ALA A 15 9.58 -8.67 1.53
CA ALA A 15 8.31 -8.61 2.27
C ALA A 15 7.58 -9.97 2.29
N ILE A 16 7.57 -10.69 1.17
CA ILE A 16 7.01 -12.05 1.08
C ILE A 16 7.79 -13.03 1.96
N ALA A 17 9.12 -12.98 1.95
CA ALA A 17 9.97 -13.82 2.78
C ALA A 17 9.72 -13.59 4.28
N LEU A 18 9.56 -12.32 4.71
CA LEU A 18 9.19 -11.95 6.08
C LEU A 18 7.80 -12.48 6.49
N CYS A 19 6.93 -12.76 5.51
CA CYS A 19 5.64 -13.42 5.69
C CYS A 19 5.72 -14.95 5.50
N GLY A 20 6.85 -15.58 5.85
CA GLY A 20 7.04 -17.02 5.74
C GLY A 20 7.09 -17.52 4.29
N GLY A 21 7.46 -16.65 3.34
CA GLY A 21 7.47 -16.97 1.91
C GLY A 21 6.07 -17.04 1.28
N SER A 22 5.02 -16.64 1.99
CA SER A 22 3.63 -16.79 1.55
C SER A 22 3.02 -15.46 1.11
N ARG A 23 2.62 -15.38 -0.17
CA ARG A 23 1.86 -14.25 -0.71
C ARG A 23 0.48 -14.12 -0.07
N ARG A 24 -0.13 -15.24 0.33
CA ARG A 24 -1.40 -15.24 1.06
C ARG A 24 -1.25 -14.62 2.44
N GLU A 25 -0.15 -14.93 3.13
CA GLU A 25 0.12 -14.34 4.45
C GLU A 25 0.41 -12.85 4.35
N LEU A 26 1.20 -12.42 3.35
CA LEU A 26 1.41 -11.00 3.09
C LEU A 26 0.09 -10.28 2.82
N ALA A 27 -0.78 -10.83 1.97
CA ALA A 27 -2.11 -10.26 1.71
C ALA A 27 -2.97 -10.16 2.98
N ARG A 28 -2.94 -11.18 3.84
CA ARG A 28 -3.65 -11.20 5.13
C ARG A 28 -3.15 -10.07 6.03
N ARG A 29 -1.83 -9.92 6.19
CA ARG A 29 -1.25 -8.85 7.03
C ARG A 29 -1.54 -7.45 6.50
N ILE A 30 -1.52 -7.25 5.19
CA ILE A 30 -1.92 -5.96 4.60
C ILE A 30 -3.40 -5.64 4.91
N ALA A 31 -4.28 -6.64 4.96
CA ALA A 31 -5.66 -6.40 5.39
C ALA A 31 -5.74 -5.97 6.87
N GLU A 32 -4.85 -6.47 7.72
CA GLU A 32 -4.79 -6.12 9.15
C GLU A 32 -4.29 -4.70 9.42
N THR A 33 -3.55 -4.09 8.48
CA THR A 33 -3.11 -2.68 8.61
C THR A 33 -4.23 -1.67 8.41
N GLY A 34 -5.48 -2.12 8.24
CA GLY A 34 -6.62 -1.26 7.96
C GLY A 34 -6.70 -0.77 6.51
N TYR A 35 -5.96 -1.39 5.58
CA TYR A 35 -6.07 -1.06 4.16
C TYR A 35 -7.50 -1.35 3.65
N ARG A 36 -8.26 -0.28 3.40
CA ARG A 36 -9.64 -0.35 2.92
C ARG A 36 -9.78 -0.31 1.39
N GLY A 37 -8.68 -0.05 0.67
CA GLY A 37 -8.53 -0.11 -0.80
C GLY A 37 -9.72 0.30 -1.67
N VAL A 38 -9.56 1.31 -2.51
CA VAL A 38 -10.63 1.91 -3.35
C VAL A 38 -11.32 0.93 -4.33
N ARG A 39 -10.73 -0.22 -4.66
CA ARG A 39 -11.25 -1.13 -5.70
C ARG A 39 -11.52 -2.57 -5.26
N ALA A 40 -10.70 -3.14 -4.38
CA ALA A 40 -10.83 -4.53 -3.91
C ALA A 40 -9.82 -4.84 -2.78
N PRO A 41 -10.10 -5.86 -1.94
CA PRO A 41 -9.13 -6.44 -1.02
C PRO A 41 -7.84 -6.91 -1.73
N ILE A 42 -6.75 -6.99 -0.98
CA ILE A 42 -5.50 -7.56 -1.51
C ILE A 42 -5.55 -9.07 -1.42
N SER A 43 -5.30 -9.75 -2.54
CA SER A 43 -5.21 -11.21 -2.63
C SER A 43 -3.80 -11.64 -3.05
N SER A 44 -3.48 -12.93 -2.86
CA SER A 44 -2.22 -13.49 -3.35
C SER A 44 -2.04 -13.32 -4.85
N GLN A 45 -3.12 -13.47 -5.63
CA GLN A 45 -3.12 -13.25 -7.08
C GLN A 45 -2.82 -11.80 -7.45
N ARG A 46 -3.29 -10.84 -6.66
CA ARG A 46 -2.97 -9.42 -6.88
C ARG A 46 -1.48 -9.14 -6.66
N ILE A 47 -0.87 -9.81 -5.67
CA ILE A 47 0.57 -9.74 -5.43
C ILE A 47 1.35 -10.40 -6.57
N ASP A 48 0.90 -11.56 -7.07
CA ASP A 48 1.50 -12.20 -8.26
C ASP A 48 1.47 -11.27 -9.47
N ASN A 49 0.37 -10.53 -9.67
CA ASN A 49 0.26 -9.55 -10.75
C ASN A 49 1.28 -8.41 -10.62
N TRP A 50 1.60 -7.96 -9.41
CA TRP A 50 2.65 -6.94 -9.21
C TRP A 50 4.02 -7.47 -9.61
N ILE A 51 4.34 -8.69 -9.19
CA ILE A 51 5.60 -9.38 -9.51
C ILE A 51 5.76 -9.53 -11.02
N ASN A 52 4.71 -9.99 -11.71
CA ASN A 52 4.76 -10.34 -13.13
C ASN A 52 4.70 -9.12 -14.07
N ARG A 53 4.19 -7.98 -13.60
CA ARG A 53 4.02 -6.79 -14.42
C ARG A 53 5.27 -5.90 -14.39
N ASP A 54 5.45 -5.16 -13.29
CA ASP A 54 6.50 -4.15 -13.16
C ASP A 54 7.46 -4.46 -12.00
N GLY A 55 7.15 -5.49 -11.19
CA GLY A 55 7.89 -5.83 -9.97
C GLY A 55 7.72 -4.81 -8.83
N ALA A 56 6.89 -3.79 -9.03
CA ALA A 56 6.67 -2.69 -8.08
C ALA A 56 5.27 -2.75 -7.47
N VAL A 57 5.17 -2.31 -6.22
CA VAL A 57 3.89 -2.17 -5.52
C VAL A 57 3.22 -0.85 -5.96
N PRO A 58 1.90 -0.83 -6.20
CA PRO A 58 1.17 0.41 -6.44
C PRO A 58 1.39 1.44 -5.34
N ILE A 59 1.43 2.72 -5.71
CA ILE A 59 1.74 3.83 -4.80
C ILE A 59 0.81 3.82 -3.58
N GLU A 60 -0.49 3.62 -3.78
CA GLU A 60 -1.50 3.61 -2.73
C GLU A 60 -1.41 2.41 -1.78
N VAL A 61 -0.64 1.38 -2.15
CA VAL A 61 -0.51 0.13 -1.39
C VAL A 61 0.85 0.04 -0.67
N ALA A 62 1.89 0.72 -1.16
CA ALA A 62 3.25 0.62 -0.64
C ALA A 62 3.37 0.88 0.88
N PRO A 63 2.69 1.88 1.48
CA PRO A 63 2.73 2.11 2.94
C PRO A 63 2.18 0.93 3.75
N PHE A 64 1.14 0.29 3.24
CA PHE A 64 0.49 -0.82 3.93
C PHE A 64 1.31 -2.11 3.82
N VAL A 65 2.03 -2.31 2.73
CA VAL A 65 3.02 -3.39 2.62
C VAL A 65 4.15 -3.17 3.62
N ALA A 66 4.69 -1.95 3.70
CA ALA A 66 5.73 -1.62 4.67
C ALA A 66 5.22 -1.83 6.12
N ALA A 67 4.01 -1.39 6.43
CA ALA A 67 3.38 -1.59 7.73
C ALA A 67 3.14 -3.07 8.06
N ALA A 68 2.71 -3.88 7.09
CA ALA A 68 2.47 -5.32 7.25
C ALA A 68 3.74 -6.12 7.63
N VAL A 69 4.92 -5.54 7.41
CA VAL A 69 6.22 -6.12 7.78
C VAL A 69 6.97 -5.26 8.80
N ASP A 70 6.25 -4.47 9.59
CA ASP A 70 6.80 -3.64 10.68
C ASP A 70 7.91 -2.67 10.22
N GLY A 71 7.80 -2.14 9.00
CA GLY A 71 8.77 -1.20 8.43
C GLY A 71 10.11 -1.80 8.03
N LYS A 72 10.27 -3.13 8.07
CA LYS A 72 11.51 -3.83 7.63
C LYS A 72 11.81 -3.67 6.14
N VAL A 73 10.83 -3.19 5.37
CA VAL A 73 10.99 -2.82 3.97
C VAL A 73 10.48 -1.39 3.79
N SER A 74 11.27 -0.55 3.12
CA SER A 74 10.94 0.84 2.86
C SER A 74 9.90 1.00 1.76
N VAL A 75 9.03 1.98 1.89
CA VAL A 75 8.07 2.39 0.84
C VAL A 75 8.77 2.83 -0.44
N TYR A 76 9.93 3.46 -0.32
CA TYR A 76 10.74 3.91 -1.46
C TYR A 76 11.39 2.74 -2.21
N ASP A 77 11.69 1.66 -1.50
CA ASP A 77 12.20 0.45 -2.13
C ASP A 77 11.08 -0.29 -2.86
N LEU A 78 9.90 -0.40 -2.23
CA LEU A 78 8.71 -1.06 -2.81
C LEU A 78 8.16 -0.32 -4.04
N CYS A 79 8.31 1.00 -4.07
CA CYS A 79 7.85 1.86 -5.15
C CYS A 79 8.88 3.00 -5.35
N PRO A 80 9.86 2.83 -6.26
CA PRO A 80 10.92 3.84 -6.49
C PRO A 80 10.43 5.21 -6.98
N GLY A 81 9.17 5.30 -7.42
CA GLY A 81 8.48 6.56 -7.75
C GLY A 81 7.50 7.01 -6.67
N TYR A 82 7.66 6.58 -5.41
CA TYR A 82 6.73 6.87 -4.32
C TYR A 82 6.73 8.36 -3.97
N GLU A 83 5.81 9.11 -4.58
CA GLU A 83 5.49 10.49 -4.24
C GLU A 83 4.50 10.54 -3.07
N GLY A 84 4.93 10.09 -1.88
CA GLY A 84 4.08 9.96 -0.69
C GLY A 84 3.31 11.24 -0.28
N TRP A 85 3.77 12.41 -0.72
CA TRP A 85 3.07 13.68 -0.55
C TRP A 85 1.72 13.72 -1.30
N GLN A 86 1.56 13.00 -2.42
CA GLN A 86 0.29 12.93 -3.16
C GLN A 86 -0.76 12.15 -2.38
N VAL A 87 -0.36 11.05 -1.74
CA VAL A 87 -1.23 10.23 -0.89
C VAL A 87 -1.61 11.00 0.38
N LEU A 88 -0.64 11.65 1.02
CA LEU A 88 -0.88 12.49 2.19
C LEU A 88 -1.80 13.67 1.87
N ARG A 89 -1.61 14.32 0.71
CA ARG A 89 -2.47 15.40 0.22
C ARG A 89 -3.91 14.93 0.02
N ALA A 90 -4.12 13.75 -0.57
CA ALA A 90 -5.46 13.20 -0.76
C ALA A 90 -6.16 12.89 0.58
N LEU A 91 -5.43 12.35 1.56
CA LEU A 91 -5.96 12.08 2.89
C LEU A 91 -6.33 13.37 3.64
N LEU A 92 -5.41 14.34 3.67
CA LEU A 92 -5.64 15.64 4.34
C LEU A 92 -6.80 16.42 3.71
N LEU A 93 -6.95 16.37 2.38
CA LEU A 93 -8.06 17.04 1.70
C LEU A 93 -9.42 16.33 1.94
N ASN A 94 -9.43 15.02 2.14
CA ASN A 94 -10.65 14.28 2.45
C ASN A 94 -11.09 14.48 3.92
N GLU A 95 -10.17 14.48 4.88
CA GLU A 95 -10.48 14.74 6.31
C GLU A 95 -10.96 16.19 6.55
N ALA A 96 -10.44 17.14 5.77
CA ALA A 96 -10.89 18.54 5.80
C ALA A 96 -12.32 18.71 5.26
N GLY A 97 -12.78 17.82 4.36
CA GLY A 97 -14.14 17.83 3.83
C GLY A 97 -15.18 17.37 4.86
N GLU A 98 -14.90 16.26 5.56
CA GLU A 98 -15.82 15.68 6.56
C GLU A 98 -15.98 16.59 7.81
N SER A 99 -14.93 17.33 8.18
CA SER A 99 -14.98 18.24 9.33
C SER A 99 -15.85 19.48 9.09
N SER A 100 -15.98 19.92 7.84
CA SER A 100 -16.69 21.16 7.50
C SER A 100 -18.21 20.98 7.42
N GLU A 101 -18.70 19.82 6.94
CA GLU A 101 -20.14 19.52 6.86
C GLU A 101 -20.76 19.32 8.25
N LEU A 102 -20.04 18.66 9.18
CA LEU A 102 -20.49 18.43 10.55
C LEU A 102 -20.55 19.70 11.42
N GLN A 103 -19.77 20.73 11.10
CA GLN A 103 -19.87 22.03 11.77
C GLN A 103 -21.05 22.85 11.26
N GLN A 104 -21.36 22.78 9.96
CA GLN A 104 -22.43 23.56 9.34
C GLN A 104 -23.84 23.11 9.77
N GLU A 105 -24.04 21.81 10.02
CA GLU A 105 -25.31 21.28 10.56
C GLU A 105 -25.56 21.67 12.02
N ARG A 106 -24.52 21.88 12.83
CA ARG A 106 -24.65 22.29 14.25
C ARG A 106 -24.91 23.78 14.44
N GLU A 107 -24.55 24.60 13.46
CA GLU A 107 -24.82 26.05 13.46
C GLU A 107 -26.17 26.39 12.81
N SER A 108 -26.84 25.41 12.19
CA SER A 108 -28.15 25.57 11.54
C SER A 108 -29.32 24.94 12.31
N ALA A 109 -29.07 24.42 13.51
CA ALA A 109 -30.06 23.84 14.44
C ALA A 109 -30.16 24.67 15.72
#